data_AF-A0AB35IPU6-F1
#
_entry.id   AF-A0AB35IPU6-F1
#
_cell.length_a   1.000
_cell.length_b   1.000
_cell.length_c   1.000
_cell.angle_alpha   90.00
_cell.angle_beta   90.00
_cell.angle_gamma   90.00
#
_symmetry.space_group_name_H-M   'P 1'
#
loop_
_entity.id
_entity.type
_entity.pdbx_description
1 polymer ?
#
loop_
_entity_poly.entity_id
_entity_poly.type
_entity_poly.pdbx_seq_one_letter_code
_entity_poly.pdbx_strand_id
1 'polypeptide(L)'
;MSIILDNKKTMENIQELLEYLSGIVNGARYNIEIACEEDKENDIRIYLIDNLERDFDANFITTTSILKMDDSKSSVDSKKYESRMIDLLDKSNEETMFLIEMFDCINKLDKEDRCILIKREILNYTREEVKNEMNISTNSYYKRLREAKYRLALLIPDAIMIKEI
;
A
#
# COMPACT_ATOMS: atom_id res chain seq x y z
N MET A 1 17.27 18.85 16.34
CA MET A 1 16.83 17.95 17.42
C MET A 1 16.98 16.55 16.86
N SER A 2 18.08 15.85 17.13
CA SER A 2 18.35 14.54 16.52
C SER A 2 17.47 13.50 17.18
N ILE A 3 16.42 13.07 16.48
CA ILE A 3 15.66 11.88 16.83
C ILE A 3 16.65 10.73 16.67
N ILE A 4 17.19 10.25 17.79
CA ILE A 4 17.80 8.91 17.83
C ILE A 4 16.59 7.98 17.65
N LEU A 5 16.22 7.71 16.40
CA LEU A 5 15.26 6.66 16.09
C LEU A 5 15.82 5.40 16.73
N ASP A 6 15.04 4.79 17.62
CA ASP A 6 15.37 3.50 18.18
C ASP A 6 15.33 2.50 17.01
N ASN A 7 16.48 2.30 16.38
CA ASN A 7 16.62 1.64 15.07
C ASN A 7 15.92 0.27 15.02
N LYS A 8 15.74 -0.38 16.17
CA LYS A 8 15.01 -1.63 16.27
C LYS A 8 13.50 -1.43 16.07
N LYS A 9 12.88 -0.51 16.81
CA LYS A 9 11.44 -0.23 16.74
C LYS A 9 11.05 0.31 15.36
N THR A 10 11.87 1.18 14.78
CA THR A 10 11.65 1.70 13.42
C THR A 10 11.65 0.58 12.38
N MET A 11 12.55 -0.38 12.50
CA MET A 11 12.63 -1.51 11.57
C MET A 11 11.45 -2.48 11.75
N GLU A 12 10.94 -2.67 12.97
CA GLU A 12 9.73 -3.44 13.26
C GLU A 12 8.50 -2.78 12.62
N ASN A 13 8.30 -1.47 12.82
CA ASN A 13 7.19 -0.74 12.21
C ASN A 13 7.23 -0.78 10.67
N ILE A 14 8.43 -0.67 10.08
CA ILE A 14 8.59 -0.79 8.62
C ILE A 14 8.26 -2.20 8.15
N GLN A 15 8.62 -3.23 8.92
CA GLN A 15 8.28 -4.60 8.58
C GLN A 15 6.76 -4.81 8.56
N GLU A 16 6.05 -4.35 9.59
CA GLU A 16 4.59 -4.44 9.67
C GLU A 16 3.91 -3.70 8.52
N LEU A 17 4.39 -2.49 8.20
CA LEU A 17 3.90 -1.72 7.05
C LEU A 17 4.08 -2.48 5.73
N LEU A 18 5.25 -3.07 5.51
CA LEU A 18 5.53 -3.83 4.28
C LEU A 18 4.67 -5.09 4.19
N GLU A 19 4.40 -5.77 5.30
CA GLU A 19 3.49 -6.92 5.36
C GLU A 19 2.05 -6.51 5.03
N TYR A 20 1.59 -5.38 5.54
CA TYR A 20 0.28 -4.82 5.19
C TYR A 20 0.18 -4.48 3.69
N LEU A 21 1.19 -3.78 3.14
CA LEU A 21 1.25 -3.47 1.70
C LEU A 21 1.29 -4.74 0.84
N SER A 22 2.06 -5.75 1.26
CA SER A 22 2.13 -7.07 0.62
C SER A 22 0.76 -7.76 0.60
N GLY A 23 0.03 -7.72 1.72
CA GLY A 23 -1.32 -8.26 1.82
C GLY A 23 -2.30 -7.57 0.87
N ILE A 24 -2.16 -6.26 0.68
CA ILE A 24 -2.98 -5.49 -0.25
C ILE A 24 -2.67 -5.81 -1.71
N VAL A 25 -1.39 -5.80 -2.06
CA VAL A 25 -0.93 -6.03 -3.45
C VAL A 25 -1.30 -7.43 -3.91
N ASN A 26 -1.11 -8.44 -3.05
CA ASN A 26 -1.44 -9.83 -3.37
C ASN A 26 -2.93 -10.18 -3.14
N GLY A 27 -3.67 -9.32 -2.43
CA GLY A 27 -5.07 -9.56 -2.04
C GLY A 27 -6.12 -9.15 -3.07
N ALA A 28 -5.71 -8.57 -4.22
CA ALA A 28 -6.59 -8.09 -5.30
C ALA A 28 -7.66 -7.06 -4.86
N ARG A 29 -7.51 -6.44 -3.69
CA ARG A 29 -8.44 -5.44 -3.15
C ARG A 29 -8.40 -4.12 -3.92
N TYR A 30 -7.25 -3.84 -4.52
CA TYR A 30 -6.99 -2.65 -5.32
C TYR A 30 -6.36 -3.05 -6.65
N ASN A 31 -6.61 -2.25 -7.69
CA ASN A 31 -5.96 -2.45 -8.98
C ASN A 31 -4.56 -1.84 -8.92
N ILE A 32 -3.54 -2.68 -8.74
CA ILE A 32 -2.15 -2.24 -8.55
C ILE A 32 -1.32 -2.70 -9.75
N GLU A 33 -0.61 -1.77 -10.38
CA GLU A 33 0.33 -2.04 -11.44
C GLU A 33 1.75 -2.09 -10.90
N ILE A 34 2.49 -3.11 -11.31
CA ILE A 34 3.93 -3.17 -11.08
C ILE A 34 4.58 -3.18 -12.46
N ALA A 35 5.12 -2.03 -12.86
CA ALA A 35 5.70 -1.83 -14.17
C ALA A 35 7.23 -1.94 -14.11
N CYS A 36 7.81 -2.65 -15.06
CA CYS A 36 9.23 -2.59 -15.39
C CYS A 36 9.40 -1.63 -16.57
N GLU A 37 10.13 -0.53 -16.42
CA GLU A 37 10.46 0.32 -17.58
C GLU A 37 11.36 -0.47 -18.55
N GLU A 38 10.87 -0.70 -19.78
CA GLU A 38 11.44 -1.63 -20.78
C GLU A 38 12.91 -1.39 -21.14
N ASP A 39 13.45 -0.19 -20.87
CA ASP A 39 14.83 0.19 -21.23
C ASP A 39 15.85 0.04 -20.08
N LYS A 40 15.42 -0.35 -18.86
CA LYS A 40 16.33 -0.46 -17.69
C LYS A 40 15.96 -1.67 -16.85
N GLU A 41 16.71 -2.76 -17.05
CA GLU A 41 16.52 -4.14 -16.57
C GLU A 41 16.31 -4.36 -15.05
N ASN A 42 16.19 -3.31 -14.23
CA ASN A 42 15.88 -3.38 -12.80
C ASN A 42 15.06 -2.18 -12.28
N ASP A 43 14.41 -1.42 -13.17
CA ASP A 43 13.60 -0.26 -12.81
C ASP A 43 12.13 -0.66 -12.62
N ILE A 44 11.85 -1.27 -11.47
CA ILE A 44 10.49 -1.65 -11.06
C ILE A 44 9.84 -0.50 -10.34
N ARG A 45 8.59 -0.18 -10.68
CA ARG A 45 7.78 0.80 -9.96
C ARG A 45 6.42 0.23 -9.64
N ILE A 46 5.85 0.70 -8.53
CA ILE A 46 4.53 0.28 -8.06
C ILE A 46 3.57 1.45 -8.11
N TYR A 47 2.41 1.23 -8.70
CA TYR A 47 1.38 2.25 -8.86
C TYR A 47 0.02 1.71 -8.44
N LEU A 48 -0.74 2.52 -7.74
CA LEU A 48 -2.17 2.29 -7.60
C LEU A 48 -2.83 2.80 -8.88
N ILE A 49 -3.39 1.89 -9.70
CA ILE A 49 -4.24 2.30 -10.81
C ILE A 49 -5.57 2.71 -10.20
N ASP A 50 -5.66 3.99 -9.89
CA ASP A 50 -6.90 4.54 -9.42
C ASP A 50 -7.91 4.50 -10.56
N ASN A 51 -8.94 3.67 -10.43
CA ASN A 51 -10.14 3.77 -11.26
C ASN A 51 -11.04 4.91 -10.74
N LEU A 52 -10.46 6.02 -10.24
CA LEU A 52 -11.19 7.21 -9.82
C LEU A 52 -12.14 7.75 -10.92
N GLU A 53 -11.91 7.40 -12.19
CA GLU A 53 -12.78 7.75 -13.32
C GLU A 53 -13.69 6.62 -13.84
N ARG A 54 -13.59 5.38 -13.35
CA ARG A 54 -14.45 4.27 -13.80
C ARG A 54 -15.26 3.68 -12.66
N ASP A 55 -16.51 4.12 -12.63
CA ASP A 55 -17.65 3.46 -11.99
C ASP A 55 -17.83 3.67 -10.48
N PHE A 56 -17.54 4.89 -9.96
CA PHE A 56 -18.48 5.49 -8.99
C PHE A 56 -19.76 5.92 -9.70
N ASP A 57 -20.30 4.98 -10.47
CA ASP A 57 -21.59 5.07 -11.08
C ASP A 57 -22.55 5.20 -9.90
N ALA A 58 -23.37 6.25 -9.93
CA ALA A 58 -24.46 6.51 -9.00
C ALA A 58 -25.40 5.28 -8.81
N ASN A 59 -25.14 4.19 -9.54
CA ASN A 59 -25.71 2.86 -9.46
C ASN A 59 -25.47 2.08 -8.15
N PHE A 60 -24.38 2.25 -7.38
CA PHE A 60 -24.28 1.54 -6.07
C PHE A 60 -25.22 2.14 -5.01
N ILE A 61 -25.44 3.45 -5.07
CA ILE A 61 -26.38 4.15 -4.18
C ILE A 61 -27.84 3.92 -4.64
N THR A 62 -28.10 3.74 -5.95
CA THR A 62 -29.46 3.38 -6.40
C THR A 62 -29.78 1.89 -6.26
N THR A 63 -28.83 0.93 -6.31
CA THR A 63 -29.18 -0.49 -6.16
C THR A 63 -29.55 -0.89 -4.72
N THR A 64 -29.00 -0.25 -3.69
CA THR A 64 -29.50 -0.43 -2.31
C THR A 64 -30.81 0.33 -2.06
N SER A 65 -31.14 1.31 -2.89
CA SER A 65 -32.43 2.01 -2.88
C SER A 65 -33.57 1.25 -3.59
N ILE A 66 -33.29 0.09 -4.23
CA ILE A 66 -34.31 -0.74 -4.93
C ILE A 66 -34.59 -2.06 -4.17
N LEU A 67 -34.10 -2.23 -2.94
CA LEU A 67 -34.62 -3.28 -2.06
C LEU A 67 -35.87 -2.78 -1.32
N LYS A 68 -36.99 -2.85 -2.05
CA LYS A 68 -38.38 -2.96 -1.55
C LYS A 68 -38.80 -1.85 -0.57
N MET A 69 -39.39 -0.80 -1.14
CA MET A 69 -40.58 -0.18 -0.55
C MET A 69 -41.71 -1.21 -0.52
N ASP A 70 -41.67 -2.13 0.44
CA ASP A 70 -42.88 -2.81 0.91
C ASP A 70 -43.22 -2.19 2.26
N ASP A 71 -44.45 -1.67 2.35
CA ASP A 71 -45.04 -1.02 3.50
C ASP A 71 -44.95 -1.91 4.75
N SER A 72 -43.89 -1.78 5.54
CA SER A 72 -43.89 -2.22 6.94
C SER A 72 -42.65 -1.76 7.71
N LYS A 73 -42.80 -0.68 8.48
CA LYS A 73 -41.98 -0.33 9.67
C LYS A 73 -40.45 -0.45 9.48
N SER A 74 -39.82 0.42 8.69
CA SER A 74 -38.35 0.55 8.72
C SER A 74 -37.92 1.42 9.92
N SER A 75 -37.46 0.78 10.99
CA SER A 75 -37.02 1.44 12.24
C SER A 75 -35.53 1.81 12.23
N VAL A 76 -34.99 2.27 11.11
CA VAL A 76 -33.62 2.78 11.03
C VAL A 76 -33.65 4.15 10.40
N ASP A 77 -33.35 5.19 11.20
CA ASP A 77 -33.24 6.58 10.75
C ASP A 77 -32.36 6.66 9.49
N SER A 78 -32.94 7.06 8.36
CA SER A 78 -32.24 7.15 7.07
C SER A 78 -30.97 8.00 7.16
N LYS A 79 -31.01 9.07 7.95
CA LYS A 79 -29.87 9.96 8.24
C LYS A 79 -28.68 9.25 8.88
N LYS A 80 -28.94 8.22 9.70
CA LYS A 80 -27.91 7.42 10.37
C LYS A 80 -27.26 6.42 9.42
N TYR A 81 -28.00 5.92 8.42
CA TYR A 81 -27.46 5.08 7.36
C TYR A 81 -26.61 5.89 6.38
N GLU A 82 -27.11 7.05 5.93
CA GLU A 82 -26.37 7.98 5.06
C GLU A 82 -25.05 8.41 5.70
N SER A 83 -25.06 8.80 6.98
CA SER A 83 -23.83 9.19 7.70
C SER A 83 -22.81 8.05 7.77
N ARG A 84 -23.26 6.80 8.01
CA ARG A 84 -22.37 5.63 8.03
C ARG A 84 -21.76 5.33 6.66
N MET A 85 -22.52 5.54 5.58
CA MET A 85 -22.00 5.35 4.22
C MET A 85 -20.94 6.41 3.90
N ILE A 86 -21.14 7.66 4.29
CA ILE A 86 -20.15 8.73 4.17
C ILE A 86 -18.88 8.39 4.98
N ASP A 87 -19.01 7.96 6.23
CA ASP A 87 -17.86 7.57 7.07
C ASP A 87 -17.04 6.42 6.45
N LEU A 88 -17.70 5.47 5.79
CA LEU A 88 -17.02 4.37 5.09
C LEU A 88 -16.30 4.83 3.83
N LEU A 89 -16.90 5.78 3.09
CA LEU A 89 -16.29 6.39 1.92
C LEU A 89 -15.07 7.21 2.30
N ASP A 90 -15.16 8.03 3.35
CA ASP A 90 -14.04 8.84 3.85
C ASP A 90 -12.88 7.93 4.28
N LYS A 91 -13.15 6.84 5.00
CA LYS A 91 -12.13 5.85 5.36
C LYS A 91 -11.49 5.18 4.15
N SER A 92 -12.27 4.83 3.14
CA SER A 92 -11.75 4.23 1.90
C SER A 92 -10.85 5.21 1.14
N ASN A 93 -11.23 6.49 1.11
CA ASN A 93 -10.43 7.54 0.49
C ASN A 93 -9.12 7.80 1.26
N GLU A 94 -9.18 7.82 2.60
CA GLU A 94 -7.99 7.91 3.45
C GLU A 94 -7.02 6.75 3.22
N GLU A 95 -7.53 5.52 3.13
CA GLU A 95 -6.70 4.33 2.83
C GLU A 95 -6.07 4.42 1.44
N THR A 96 -6.83 4.90 0.44
CA THR A 96 -6.34 5.10 -0.94
C THR A 96 -5.21 6.13 -0.99
N MET A 97 -5.40 7.29 -0.36
CA MET A 97 -4.38 8.34 -0.27
C MET A 97 -3.13 7.86 0.46
N PHE A 98 -3.31 7.11 1.55
CA PHE A 98 -2.19 6.48 2.27
C PHE A 98 -1.40 5.53 1.35
N LEU A 99 -2.09 4.67 0.58
CA LEU A 99 -1.41 3.74 -0.34
C LEU A 99 -0.63 4.47 -1.43
N ILE A 100 -1.20 5.53 -2.01
CA ILE A 100 -0.52 6.37 -2.99
C ILE A 100 0.76 6.97 -2.40
N GLU A 101 0.68 7.55 -1.21
CA GLU A 101 1.84 8.14 -0.53
C GLU A 101 2.92 7.10 -0.21
N MET A 102 2.53 5.89 0.21
CA MET A 102 3.47 4.80 0.49
C MET A 102 4.16 4.28 -0.77
N PHE A 103 3.41 4.09 -1.85
CA PHE A 103 3.98 3.70 -3.15
C PHE A 103 4.90 4.78 -3.70
N ASP A 104 4.56 6.06 -3.54
CA ASP A 104 5.46 7.17 -3.89
C ASP A 104 6.76 7.17 -3.07
N CYS A 105 6.68 6.84 -1.78
CA CYS A 105 7.88 6.70 -0.94
C CYS A 105 8.77 5.55 -1.43
N ILE A 106 8.19 4.40 -1.78
CA ILE A 106 8.92 3.27 -2.37
C ILE A 106 9.53 3.66 -3.73
N ASN A 107 8.78 4.37 -4.56
CA ASN A 107 9.21 4.83 -5.87
C ASN A 107 10.34 5.87 -5.82
N LYS A 108 10.52 6.58 -4.70
CA LYS A 108 11.65 7.51 -4.49
C LYS A 108 12.97 6.81 -4.15
N LEU A 109 12.96 5.52 -3.81
CA LEU A 109 14.17 4.77 -3.54
C LEU A 109 15.05 4.61 -4.80
N ASP A 110 16.35 4.38 -4.57
CA ASP A 110 17.27 3.98 -5.64
C ASP A 110 16.81 2.66 -6.27
N LYS A 111 17.10 2.46 -7.56
CA LYS A 111 16.58 1.33 -8.35
C LYS A 111 16.84 -0.03 -7.70
N GLU A 112 18.06 -0.24 -7.21
CA GLU A 112 18.45 -1.51 -6.59
C GLU A 112 17.70 -1.77 -5.28
N ASP A 113 17.51 -0.73 -4.46
CA ASP A 113 16.78 -0.81 -3.19
C ASP A 113 15.29 -0.99 -3.40
N ARG A 114 14.72 -0.30 -4.39
CA ARG A 114 13.34 -0.46 -4.81
C ARG A 114 13.09 -1.87 -5.33
N CYS A 115 13.95 -2.37 -6.21
CA CYS A 115 13.84 -3.71 -6.79
C CYS A 115 13.89 -4.80 -5.72
N ILE A 116 14.87 -4.78 -4.82
CA ILE A 116 14.98 -5.79 -3.75
C ILE A 116 13.79 -5.73 -2.79
N LEU A 117 13.31 -4.52 -2.45
CA LEU A 117 12.23 -4.33 -1.51
C LEU A 117 10.88 -4.75 -2.09
N ILE A 118 10.55 -4.33 -3.31
CA ILE A 118 9.31 -4.73 -3.99
C ILE A 118 9.30 -6.25 -4.20
N LYS A 119 10.35 -6.84 -4.78
CA LYS A 119 10.35 -8.28 -5.05
C LYS A 119 10.28 -9.11 -3.79
N ARG A 120 11.09 -8.78 -2.78
CA ARG A 120 11.16 -9.60 -1.57
C ARG A 120 9.97 -9.39 -0.65
N GLU A 121 9.62 -8.15 -0.34
CA GLU A 121 8.69 -7.83 0.74
C GLU A 121 7.26 -7.64 0.23
N ILE A 122 7.08 -7.15 -0.99
CA ILE A 122 5.74 -6.90 -1.56
C ILE A 122 5.26 -8.09 -2.39
N LEU A 123 6.10 -8.60 -3.29
CA LEU A 123 5.76 -9.73 -4.17
C LEU A 123 6.09 -11.11 -3.59
N ASN A 124 6.71 -11.15 -2.41
CA ASN A 124 7.06 -12.39 -1.69
C ASN A 124 7.96 -13.35 -2.47
N TYR A 125 8.80 -12.85 -3.39
CA TYR A 125 9.77 -13.68 -4.10
C TYR A 125 10.75 -14.31 -3.11
N THR A 126 11.19 -15.53 -3.42
CA THR A 126 12.18 -16.21 -2.61
C THR A 126 13.51 -15.48 -2.67
N ARG A 127 14.31 -15.63 -1.61
CA ARG A 127 15.67 -15.06 -1.55
C ARG A 127 16.50 -15.43 -2.77
N GLU A 128 16.41 -16.68 -3.23
CA GLU A 128 17.23 -17.16 -4.36
C GLU A 128 16.78 -16.55 -5.68
N GLU A 129 15.47 -16.39 -5.92
CA GLU A 129 14.95 -15.69 -7.10
C GLU A 129 15.48 -14.25 -7.17
N VAL A 130 15.36 -13.50 -6.08
CA VAL A 130 15.83 -12.10 -6.02
C VAL A 130 17.33 -12.01 -6.21
N LYS A 131 18.11 -12.89 -5.57
CA LYS A 131 19.57 -12.92 -5.73
C LYS A 131 20.00 -13.22 -7.15
N ASN A 132 19.36 -14.19 -7.79
CA ASN A 132 19.70 -14.62 -9.14
C ASN A 132 19.38 -13.52 -10.15
N GLU A 133 18.22 -12.88 -10.02
CA GLU A 133 17.79 -11.83 -10.94
C GLU A 133 18.62 -10.54 -10.77
N MET A 134 18.99 -10.19 -9.54
CA MET A 134 19.86 -9.04 -9.28
C MET A 134 21.35 -9.35 -9.43
N ASN A 135 21.73 -10.61 -9.67
CA ASN A 135 23.12 -11.08 -9.74
C ASN A 135 23.98 -10.66 -8.52
N ILE A 136 23.47 -10.88 -7.30
CA ILE A 136 24.15 -10.49 -6.05
C ILE A 136 24.45 -11.66 -5.12
N SER A 137 25.51 -11.52 -4.31
CA SER A 137 25.86 -12.50 -3.28
C SER A 137 24.87 -12.48 -2.11
N THR A 138 24.83 -13.57 -1.33
CA THR A 138 23.98 -13.68 -0.12
C THR A 138 24.26 -12.57 0.89
N ASN A 139 25.53 -12.21 1.12
CA ASN A 139 25.88 -11.13 2.04
C ASN A 139 25.41 -9.77 1.52
N SER A 140 25.55 -9.53 0.22
CA SER A 140 25.06 -8.31 -0.43
C SER A 140 23.55 -8.20 -0.34
N TYR A 141 22.83 -9.31 -0.52
CA TYR A 141 21.37 -9.36 -0.38
C TYR A 141 20.90 -8.88 1.00
N TYR A 142 21.42 -9.46 2.08
CA TYR A 142 20.98 -9.10 3.44
C TYR A 142 21.32 -7.66 3.80
N LYS A 143 22.52 -7.21 3.41
CA LYS A 143 22.96 -5.83 3.63
C LYS A 143 22.04 -4.85 2.89
N ARG A 144 21.80 -5.10 1.61
CA ARG A 144 21.01 -4.22 0.75
C ARG A 144 19.54 -4.18 1.13
N LEU A 145 18.94 -5.33 1.49
CA LEU A 145 17.56 -5.37 1.98
C LEU A 145 17.40 -4.54 3.27
N ARG A 146 18.38 -4.64 4.18
CA ARG A 146 18.38 -3.84 5.42
C ARG A 146 18.54 -2.35 5.12
N GLU A 147 19.45 -1.98 4.22
CA GLU A 147 19.66 -0.58 3.83
C GLU A 147 18.43 0.00 3.12
N ALA A 148 17.77 -0.76 2.25
CA ALA A 148 16.54 -0.38 1.57
C ALA A 148 15.41 -0.08 2.57
N LYS A 149 15.20 -0.95 3.57
CA LYS A 149 14.21 -0.72 4.64
C LYS A 149 14.52 0.53 5.45
N TYR A 150 15.79 0.76 5.78
CA TYR A 150 16.20 1.96 6.50
C TYR A 150 16.00 3.24 5.68
N ARG A 151 16.34 3.20 4.39
CA ARG A 151 16.13 4.34 3.49
C ARG A 151 14.65 4.63 3.29
N LEU A 152 13.80 3.60 3.19
CA LEU A 152 12.35 3.76 3.17
C LEU A 152 11.86 4.43 4.46
N ALA A 153 12.37 4.01 5.62
CA ALA A 153 12.06 4.62 6.91
C ALA A 153 12.34 6.13 6.97
N LEU A 154 13.40 6.58 6.29
CA LEU A 154 13.75 8.01 6.21
C LEU A 154 12.87 8.81 5.24
N LEU A 155 12.20 8.15 4.29
CA LEU A 155 11.33 8.79 3.31
C LEU A 155 9.88 8.90 3.80
N ILE A 156 9.46 7.99 4.69
CA ILE A 156 8.10 7.99 5.23
C ILE A 156 7.96 9.16 6.22
N PRO A 157 6.97 10.05 6.04
CA PRO A 157 6.69 11.11 6.99
C PRO A 157 6.40 10.57 8.39
N ASP A 158 6.93 11.22 9.43
CA ASP A 158 6.72 10.84 10.84
C ASP A 158 5.22 10.73 11.20
N ALA A 159 4.37 11.55 10.57
CA ALA A 159 2.92 11.53 10.74
C ALA A 159 2.27 10.19 10.35
N ILE A 160 2.92 9.43 9.46
CA ILE A 160 2.44 8.14 8.95
C ILE A 160 3.02 6.98 9.79
N MET A 161 4.25 7.10 10.28
CA MET A 161 4.86 6.11 11.18
C MET A 161 4.19 6.00 12.56
N ILE A 162 3.46 7.04 12.98
CA ILE A 162 2.86 7.16 14.32
C ILE A 162 1.38 6.78 14.34
N LYS A 163 0.71 6.58 13.19
CA LYS A 163 -0.63 5.99 13.20
C LYS A 163 -0.49 4.53 13.61
N GLU A 164 -0.78 4.24 14.89
CA GLU A 164 -0.99 2.89 15.40
C GLU A 164 -1.95 2.18 14.42
N ILE A 165 -1.43 1.19 13.71
CA ILE A 165 -2.20 0.23 12.92
C ILE A 165 -3.02 -0.61 13.90
#